data_AF-A0A529G478-F1
#
_entry.id   AF-A0A529G478-F1
#
_cell.length_a   1.000
_cell.length_b   1.000
_cell.length_c   1.000
_cell.angle_alpha   90.00
_cell.angle_beta   90.00
_cell.angle_gamma   90.00
#
_symmetry.space_group_name_H-M   'P 1'
#
loop_
_entity.id
_entity.type
_entity.pdbx_description
1 polymer ?
#
loop_
_entity_poly.entity_id
_entity_poly.type
_entity_poly.pdbx_seq_one_letter_code
_entity_poly.pdbx_strand_id
1 'polypeptide(L)'
;GLGSAIVALLNERGARVVGCDQSNEALASPHLASRHVFDLLDRVSIETAIAAILDSDGVPDILINNAGWTRAETLGALTADRIAHELDLNLA
;
A
#
# COMPACT_ATOMS: atom_id res chain seq x y z
N GLY A 1 -11.79 4.74 3.35
CA GLY A 1 -11.75 3.29 3.59
C GLY A 1 -11.05 2.99 4.91
N LEU A 2 -10.66 1.73 5.15
CA LEU A 2 -9.91 1.36 6.36
C LEU A 2 -8.55 2.09 6.44
N GLY A 3 -7.80 2.12 5.32
CA GLY A 3 -6.51 2.82 5.26
C GLY A 3 -6.58 4.28 5.69
N SER A 4 -7.57 5.05 5.23
CA SER A 4 -7.74 6.45 5.65
C SER A 4 -8.08 6.59 7.14
N ALA A 5 -8.82 5.64 7.73
CA ALA A 5 -9.13 5.64 9.15
C ALA A 5 -7.87 5.33 10.00
N ILE A 6 -7.03 4.40 9.54
CA ILE A 6 -5.74 4.10 10.17
C ILE A 6 -4.83 5.34 10.17
N VAL A 7 -4.72 6.02 9.03
CA VAL A 7 -3.91 7.25 8.89
C VAL A 7 -4.35 8.31 9.91
N ALA A 8 -5.66 8.59 10.00
CA ALA A 8 -6.18 9.56 10.96
C ALA A 8 -5.87 9.17 12.41
N LEU A 9 -6.15 7.91 12.76
CA LEU A 9 -5.98 7.37 14.11
C LEU A 9 -4.52 7.39 14.61
N LEU A 10 -3.58 7.08 13.71
CA LEU A 10 -2.15 7.11 14.01
C LEU A 10 -1.64 8.55 14.11
N ASN A 11 -2.09 9.44 13.22
CA ASN A 11 -1.73 10.86 13.27
C ASN A 11 -2.23 11.53 14.56
N GLU A 12 -3.45 11.23 15.01
CA GLU A 12 -4.00 11.70 16.31
C GLU A 12 -3.14 11.26 17.50
N ARG A 13 -2.43 10.14 17.39
CA ARG A 13 -1.49 9.65 18.41
C ARG A 13 -0.08 10.22 18.26
N GLY A 14 0.12 11.16 17.35
CA GLY A 14 1.42 11.79 17.10
C GLY A 14 2.36 10.98 16.21
N ALA A 15 1.87 9.91 15.56
CA ALA A 15 2.68 9.16 14.61
C ALA A 15 2.87 9.96 13.31
N ARG A 16 4.09 9.89 12.76
CA ARG A 16 4.38 10.30 11.39
C ARG A 16 3.96 9.16 10.46
N VAL A 17 3.03 9.43 9.53
CA VAL A 17 2.48 8.40 8.64
C VAL A 17 2.93 8.66 7.21
N VAL A 18 3.60 7.67 6.60
CA VAL A 18 3.99 7.65 5.20
C VAL A 18 2.93 6.89 4.41
N GLY A 19 2.40 7.49 3.35
CA GLY A 19 1.36 6.88 2.52
C GLY A 19 1.93 6.25 1.26
N CYS A 20 1.55 5.01 0.98
CA CYS A 20 1.97 4.27 -0.21
C CYS A 20 0.74 3.71 -0.93
N ASP A 21 0.61 3.95 -2.23
CA ASP A 21 -0.48 3.43 -3.07
C ASP A 21 -0.05 3.45 -4.56
N GLN A 22 -0.86 2.88 -5.45
CA GLN A 22 -0.62 2.90 -6.90
C GLN A 22 -0.98 4.25 -7.54
N SER A 23 -1.70 5.13 -6.82
CA SER A 23 -2.09 6.44 -7.35
C SER A 23 -2.02 7.56 -6.31
N ASN A 24 -1.74 8.78 -6.76
CA ASN A 24 -1.73 9.96 -5.89
C ASN A 24 -3.14 10.32 -5.41
N GLU A 25 -4.18 10.03 -6.20
CA GLU A 25 -5.56 10.31 -5.79
C GLU A 25 -5.95 9.51 -4.54
N ALA A 26 -5.49 8.26 -4.42
CA ALA A 26 -5.70 7.43 -3.24
C ALA A 26 -4.99 7.98 -1.98
N LEU A 27 -3.93 8.78 -2.17
CA LEU A 27 -3.11 9.38 -1.12
C LEU A 27 -3.51 10.82 -0.76
N ALA A 28 -4.77 11.21 -0.97
CA ALA A 28 -5.25 12.57 -0.76
C ALA A 28 -5.33 13.01 0.72
N SER A 29 -5.13 12.12 1.70
CA SER A 29 -5.25 12.45 3.12
C SER A 29 -4.24 13.55 3.52
N PRO A 30 -4.68 14.64 4.19
CA PRO A 30 -3.78 15.71 4.63
C PRO A 30 -2.89 15.28 5.81
N HIS A 31 -3.20 14.16 6.46
CA HIS A 31 -2.46 13.64 7.62
C HIS A 31 -1.23 12.81 7.23
N LEU A 32 -1.00 12.59 5.93
CA LEU A 32 0.20 11.93 5.42
C LEU A 32 1.38 12.90 5.42
N ALA A 33 2.48 12.47 6.03
CA ALA A 33 3.72 13.23 6.11
C ALA A 33 4.53 13.18 4.81
N SER A 34 4.43 12.08 4.06
CA SER A 34 4.98 11.90 2.73
C SER A 34 4.12 10.90 1.94
N ARG A 35 4.31 10.87 0.62
CA ARG A 35 3.53 10.06 -0.33
C ARG A 35 4.49 9.42 -1.32
N HIS A 36 4.38 8.10 -1.48
CA HIS A 36 5.17 7.34 -2.43
C HIS A 36 4.22 6.52 -3.30
N VAL A 37 4.39 6.62 -4.62
CA VAL A 37 3.52 5.93 -5.58
C VAL A 37 4.31 4.85 -6.28
N PHE A 38 3.89 3.60 -6.11
CA PHE A 38 4.52 2.43 -6.72
C PHE A 38 3.54 1.26 -6.80
N ASP A 39 3.86 0.29 -7.63
CA ASP A 39 3.08 -0.93 -7.79
C ASP A 39 3.71 -2.09 -7.01
N LEU A 40 2.94 -2.72 -6.10
CA LEU A 40 3.38 -3.88 -5.34
C LEU A 40 3.60 -5.12 -6.21
N LEU A 41 3.10 -5.13 -7.45
CA LEU A 41 3.36 -6.21 -8.41
C LEU A 41 4.61 -5.97 -9.26
N ASP A 42 5.21 -4.77 -9.18
CA ASP A 42 6.46 -4.45 -9.84
C ASP A 42 7.60 -4.37 -8.81
N ARG A 43 8.39 -5.45 -8.77
CA ARG A 43 9.54 -5.55 -7.86
C ARG A 43 10.54 -4.41 -8.00
N VAL A 44 10.81 -3.92 -9.20
CA VAL A 44 11.77 -2.84 -9.42
C VAL A 44 11.22 -1.52 -8.87
N SER A 45 9.91 -1.30 -9.03
CA SER A 45 9.20 -0.16 -8.44
C SER A 45 9.29 -0.18 -6.92
N ILE A 46 9.06 -1.35 -6.29
CA ILE A 46 9.17 -1.55 -4.83
C ILE A 46 10.58 -1.25 -4.33
N GLU A 47 11.62 -1.82 -4.96
CA GLU A 47 13.01 -1.61 -4.54
C GLU A 47 13.41 -0.12 -4.62
N THR A 48 12.96 0.58 -5.67
CA THR A 48 13.17 2.02 -5.84
C THR A 48 12.44 2.83 -4.77
N ALA A 49 11.18 2.49 -4.48
CA ALA A 49 10.38 3.17 -3.47
C ALA A 49 10.93 2.97 -2.05
N ILE A 50 11.40 1.77 -1.72
CA ILE A 50 12.05 1.48 -0.43
C ILE A 50 13.28 2.37 -0.25
N ALA A 51 14.15 2.47 -1.26
CA ALA A 51 15.33 3.34 -1.18
C ALA A 51 14.93 4.81 -0.96
N ALA A 52 13.91 5.30 -1.67
CA ALA A 52 13.41 6.66 -1.52
C ALA A 52 12.82 6.92 -0.12
N ILE A 53 11.99 6.00 0.40
CA ILE A 53 11.39 6.09 1.74
C ILE A 53 12.49 6.15 2.81
N LEU A 54 13.50 5.28 2.72
CA LEU A 54 14.57 5.24 3.72
C LEU A 54 15.40 6.53 3.71
N ASP A 55 15.64 7.12 2.53
CA ASP A 55 16.36 8.38 2.39
C ASP A 55 15.54 9.58 2.90
N SER A 56 14.24 9.66 2.56
CA SER A 56 13.40 10.82 2.90
C SER A 56 12.75 10.77 4.28
N ASP A 57 12.38 9.58 4.73
CA ASP A 57 11.54 9.36 5.91
C ASP A 57 12.24 8.55 7.01
N GLY A 58 13.38 7.92 6.69
CA GLY A 58 14.09 7.02 7.60
C GLY A 58 13.51 5.61 7.63
N VAL A 59 14.01 4.79 8.56
CA VAL A 59 13.52 3.41 8.75
C VAL A 59 12.15 3.44 9.43
N PRO A 60 11.09 2.85 8.85
CA PRO A 60 9.79 2.79 9.50
C PRO A 60 9.80 1.90 10.75
N ASP A 61 9.18 2.35 11.83
CA ASP A 61 8.97 1.53 13.04
C ASP A 61 7.92 0.43 12.83
N ILE A 62 6.94 0.71 11.96
CA ILE A 62 5.79 -0.16 11.70
C ILE A 62 5.53 -0.17 10.19
N LEU A 63 5.40 -1.37 9.62
CA LEU A 63 4.90 -1.58 8.26
C LEU A 63 3.47 -2.14 8.34
N ILE A 64 2.54 -1.50 7.64
CA ILE A 64 1.16 -1.97 7.53
C ILE A 64 0.93 -2.43 6.09
N ASN A 65 0.96 -3.74 5.86
CA ASN A 65 0.55 -4.31 4.58
C ASN A 65 -0.99 -4.31 4.49
N ASN A 66 -1.54 -3.14 4.13
CA ASN A 66 -2.98 -2.91 3.98
C ASN A 66 -3.45 -2.99 2.52
N ALA A 67 -2.52 -3.04 1.56
CA ALA A 67 -2.90 -3.22 0.16
C ALA A 67 -3.55 -4.59 0.02
N GLY A 68 -4.76 -4.59 -0.54
CA GLY A 68 -5.53 -5.81 -0.72
C GLY A 68 -6.58 -5.56 -1.78
N TRP A 69 -6.66 -6.46 -2.74
CA TRP A 69 -7.71 -6.48 -3.74
C TRP A 69 -8.57 -7.72 -3.51
N THR A 70 -9.86 -7.53 -3.29
CA THR A 70 -10.83 -8.64 -3.19
C THR A 70 -11.87 -8.50 -4.28
N ARG A 71 -12.00 -9.52 -5.15
CA ARG A 71 -13.14 -9.66 -6.08
C ARG A 71 -14.13 -10.70 -5.54
N ALA A 72 -15.41 -10.47 -5.79
CA ALA A 72 -16.45 -11.45 -5.60
C ALA A 72 -16.84 -12.03 -6.97
N GLU A 73 -16.09 -13.03 -7.44
CA GLU A 73 -16.44 -13.84 -8.61
C GLU A 73 -16.72 -15.28 -8.16
N THR A 74 -17.56 -16.01 -8.91
CA THR A 74 -17.77 -17.44 -8.63
C THR A 74 -16.54 -18.23 -9.05
N LEU A 75 -16.27 -19.36 -8.39
CA LEU A 75 -15.11 -20.22 -8.66
C LEU A 75 -15.00 -20.62 -10.14
N GLY A 76 -16.13 -20.80 -10.83
CA GLY A 76 -16.17 -21.15 -12.25
C GLY A 76 -15.79 -20.03 -13.23
N ALA A 77 -15.71 -18.78 -12.76
CA ALA A 77 -15.36 -17.60 -13.56
C ALA A 77 -13.89 -17.18 -13.39
N LEU A 78 -13.12 -17.85 -12.54
CA LEU A 78 -11.71 -17.54 -12.32
C LEU A 78 -10.84 -18.08 -13.46
N THR A 79 -9.79 -17.32 -13.79
CA THR A 79 -8.71 -17.76 -14.66
C THR A 79 -7.43 -17.91 -13.84
N ALA A 80 -6.47 -18.70 -14.33
CA ALA A 80 -5.18 -18.89 -13.66
C ALA A 80 -4.46 -17.56 -13.41
N ASP A 81 -4.47 -16.66 -14.40
CA ASP A 81 -3.85 -15.32 -14.28
C ASP A 81 -4.49 -14.47 -13.19
N ARG A 82 -5.80 -14.59 -12.98
CA ARG A 82 -6.52 -13.86 -11.93
C ARG A 82 -6.18 -14.39 -10.55
N ILE A 83 -6.03 -15.70 -10.41
CA ILE A 83 -5.62 -16.33 -9.16
C ILE A 83 -4.19 -15.93 -8.80
N ALA A 84 -3.26 -15.95 -9.77
CA ALA A 84 -1.88 -15.52 -9.55
C ALA A 84 -1.81 -14.06 -9.09
N HIS A 85 -2.51 -13.16 -9.76
CA HIS A 85 -2.59 -11.76 -9.36
C HIS A 85 -3.12 -11.55 -7.94
N GLU A 86 -4.14 -12.30 -7.50
CA GLU A 86 -4.66 -12.21 -6.13
C GLU A 86 -3.68 -12.74 -5.09
N LEU A 87 -2.95 -13.81 -5.38
CA LEU A 87 -1.91 -14.33 -4.50
C LEU A 87 -0.74 -13.35 -4.39
N ASP A 88 -0.29 -12.80 -5.51
CA ASP A 88 0.85 -11.88 -5.56
C ASP A 88 0.56 -10.57 -4.81
N LEU A 89 -0.68 -10.07 -4.87
CA LEU A 89 -1.07 -8.85 -4.14
C LEU A 89 -1.23 -9.05 -2.63
N ASN A 90 -1.70 -10.22 -2.19
CA ASN A 90 -2.11 -10.44 -0.80
C ASN A 90 -1.11 -11.25 0.05
N LEU A 91 -0.27 -12.09 -0.56
CA LEU A 91 0.51 -13.13 0.14
C LEU A 91 1.98 -13.23 -0.27
N ALA A 92 2.45 -12.48 -1.28
CA ALA A 92 3.83 -12.52 -1.73
C ALA A 92 4.77 -11.56 -0.96
#